data_AF-A0A951ARD6-F1
#
_entry.id   AF-A0A951ARD6-F1
#
_cell.length_a   1.000
_cell.length_b   1.000
_cell.length_c   1.000
_cell.angle_alpha   90.00
_cell.angle_beta   90.00
_cell.angle_gamma   90.00
#
_symmetry.space_group_name_H-M   'P 1'
#
loop_
_entity.id
_entity.type
_entity.pdbx_description
1 polymer ?
#
loop_
_entity_poly.entity_id
_entity_poly.type
_entity_poly.pdbx_seq_one_letter_code
_entity_poly.pdbx_strand_id
1 'polypeptide(L)' 'MMYQFRCGHQECFSQYTASDKDALMQQVEDHLKEAHNVDKATETLMSYLEQTCVTTR' A
#
# COMPACT_ATOMS: atom_id res chain seq x y z
N MET A 1 1.88 8.22 -15.92
CA MET A 1 0.85 7.61 -15.08
C MET A 1 1.46 7.46 -13.69
N MET A 2 0.85 8.02 -12.65
CA MET A 2 1.30 7.79 -11.27
C MET A 2 0.30 6.88 -10.56
N TYR A 3 0.82 5.93 -9.80
CA TYR A 3 0.06 5.12 -8.87
C TYR A 3 0.09 5.80 -7.51
N GLN A 4 -1.04 5.75 -6.82
CA GLN A 4 -1.21 6.33 -5.49
C GLN A 4 -1.86 5.31 -4.57
N PHE A 5 -1.28 5.10 -3.40
CA PHE A 5 -1.86 4.33 -2.31
C PHE A 5 -2.27 5.27 -1.18
N ARG A 6 -3.43 5.00 -0.57
CA ARG A 6 -3.84 5.60 0.70
C ARG A 6 -4.21 4.49 1.67
N CYS A 7 -3.62 4.51 2.86
CA CYS A 7 -3.98 3.52 3.88
C CYS A 7 -5.46 3.68 4.27
N GLY A 8 -6.19 2.56 4.31
CA GLY A 8 -7.60 2.52 4.67
C GLY A 8 -7.87 2.50 6.18
N HIS A 9 -6.83 2.37 7.00
CA HIS A 9 -6.98 2.35 8.45
C HIS A 9 -7.20 3.79 8.95
N GLN A 10 -8.30 4.03 9.68
CA GLN A 10 -8.76 5.38 10.04
C GLN A 10 -7.72 6.23 10.79
N GLU A 11 -6.85 5.61 11.58
CA GLU A 11 -5.80 6.31 12.33
C GLU A 11 -4.48 6.41 11.57
N CYS A 12 -4.39 5.71 10.43
CA CYS A 12 -3.22 5.68 9.56
C CYS A 12 -3.46 6.57 8.33
N PHE A 13 -2.93 7.78 8.39
CA PHE A 13 -3.07 8.77 7.31
C PHE A 13 -1.97 8.65 6.24
N SER A 14 -1.21 7.54 6.23
CA SER A 14 -0.11 7.32 5.30
C SER A 14 -0.59 7.28 3.85
N GLN A 15 0.19 7.93 3.00
CA GLN A 15 -0.06 8.03 1.57
C GLN A 15 1.26 7.92 0.81
N TYR A 16 1.25 7.11 -0.24
CA TYR A 16 2.42 6.87 -1.08
C TYR A 16 2.05 7.11 -2.54
N THR A 17 3.03 7.53 -3.33
CA THR A 17 2.90 7.69 -4.77
C THR A 17 4.15 7.20 -5.47
N ALA A 18 3.98 6.49 -6.59
CA ALA A 18 5.10 6.05 -7.42
C ALA A 18 4.71 6.07 -8.89
N SER A 19 5.69 6.17 -9.79
CA SER A 19 5.45 6.06 -11.24
C SER A 19 5.29 4.62 -11.72
N ASP A 20 5.58 3.67 -10.84
CA ASP A 20 5.55 2.23 -11.08
C ASP A 20 4.72 1.54 -9.98
N LYS A 21 3.92 0.53 -10.36
CA LYS A 21 2.99 -0.12 -9.44
C LYS A 21 3.74 -1.02 -8.47
N ASP A 22 4.72 -1.78 -8.94
CA ASP A 22 5.52 -2.68 -8.12
C ASP A 22 6.30 -1.89 -7.04
N ALA A 23 6.90 -0.75 -7.41
CA ALA A 23 7.56 0.15 -6.48
C ALA A 23 6.59 0.74 -5.43
N LEU A 24 5.34 1.03 -5.80
CA LEU A 24 4.32 1.43 -4.84
C LEU A 24 3.99 0.28 -3.88
N MET A 25 3.78 -0.92 -4.41
CA MET A 25 3.42 -2.09 -3.60
C MET A 25 4.53 -2.49 -2.63
N GLN A 26 5.80 -2.30 -2.99
CA GLN A 26 6.92 -2.45 -2.04
C GLN A 26 6.83 -1.44 -0.88
N GLN A 27 6.46 -0.18 -1.15
CA GLN A 27 6.24 0.81 -0.09
C GLN A 27 5.02 0.46 0.79
N VAL A 28 3.99 -0.15 0.21
CA VAL A 28 2.83 -0.64 0.97
C VAL A 28 3.21 -1.80 1.88
N GLU A 29 4.02 -2.75 1.41
CA GLU A 29 4.50 -3.86 2.23
C GLU A 29 5.33 -3.36 3.43
N ASP A 30 6.29 -2.48 3.16
CA ASP A 30 7.14 -1.85 4.19
C ASP A 30 6.29 -1.07 5.21
N HIS A 31 5.32 -0.28 4.72
CA HIS A 31 4.37 0.43 5.55
C HIS A 31 3.59 -0.49 6.52
N LEU A 32 3.10 -1.63 6.04
CA LEU A 32 2.36 -2.56 6.88
C LEU A 32 3.25 -3.16 7.98
N LYS A 33 4.52 -3.40 7.68
CA LYS A 33 5.50 -3.87 8.65
C LYS A 33 5.76 -2.82 9.73
N GLU A 34 6.07 -1.60 9.32
CA GLU A 34 6.49 -0.54 10.23
C GLU A 34 5.33 0.07 11.04
N ALA A 35 4.20 0.35 10.38
CA ALA A 35 3.07 1.07 11.01
C ALA A 35 2.00 0.13 11.57
N HIS A 36 1.90 -1.09 11.05
CA HIS A 36 0.85 -2.04 11.42
C HIS A 36 1.38 -3.34 12.03
N ASN A 37 2.71 -3.48 12.23
CA ASN A 37 3.35 -4.68 12.79
C ASN A 37 3.00 -5.97 12.02
N VAL A 38 2.73 -5.84 10.72
CA VAL A 38 2.49 -7.00 9.84
C VAL A 38 3.85 -7.47 9.33
N ASP A 39 4.47 -8.42 10.05
CA ASP A 39 5.82 -8.91 9.74
C ASP A 39 5.96 -9.44 8.29
N LYS A 40 4.94 -10.16 7.81
CA LYS A 40 4.83 -10.63 6.43
C LYS A 40 3.42 -10.44 5.92
N ALA A 41 3.24 -9.51 5.00
CA ALA A 41 1.97 -9.36 4.31
C ALA A 41 1.72 -10.60 3.43
N THR A 42 0.52 -11.16 3.51
CA THR A 42 0.14 -12.26 2.64
C THR A 42 -0.17 -11.76 1.23
N GLU A 43 -0.02 -12.62 0.22
CA GLU A 43 -0.39 -12.30 -1.16
C GLU A 43 -1.86 -11.86 -1.27
N THR A 44 -2.74 -12.46 -0.46
CA THR A 44 -4.15 -12.08 -0.37
C THR A 44 -4.33 -10.65 0.15
N LEU A 45 -3.60 -10.26 1.20
CA LEU A 45 -3.66 -8.90 1.74
C LEU A 45 -3.10 -7.88 0.74
N MET A 46 -1.97 -8.19 0.10
CA MET A 46 -1.38 -7.36 -0.95
C MET A 46 -2.35 -7.16 -2.12
N SER A 47 -2.93 -8.24 -2.62
CA SER A 47 -3.90 -8.18 -3.72
C SER A 47 -5.15 -7.39 -3.37
N TYR A 48 -5.63 -7.49 -2.12
CA TYR A 48 -6.76 -6.72 -1.64
C TYR A 48 -6.45 -5.22 -1.57
N LEU A 49 -5.32 -4.86 -0.97
CA LEU A 49 -4.88 -3.46 -0.84
C LEU A 49 -4.61 -2.83 -2.21
N GLU A 50 -4.03 -3.58 -3.14
CA GLU A 50 -3.85 -3.13 -4.51
C GLU A 50 -5.19 -2.78 -5.16
N GLN A 51 -6.20 -3.65 -5.06
CA GLN A 51 -7.49 -3.44 -5.74
C GLN A 51 -8.36 -2.36 -5.10
N THR A 52 -8.22 -2.13 -3.80
CA THR A 52 -9.13 -1.27 -3.03
C THR A 52 -8.53 0.05 -2.60
N CYS A 53 -7.20 0.13 -2.45
CA CYS A 53 -6.50 1.29 -1.91
C CYS A 53 -5.53 1.94 -2.90
N VAL A 54 -5.26 1.32 -4.06
CA VAL A 54 -4.43 1.91 -5.12
C VAL A 54 -5.30 2.52 -6.22
N THR A 55 -4.94 3.74 -6.63
CA THR A 55 -5.58 4.45 -7.74
C THR A 55 -4.54 4.98 -8.71
N THR A 56 -4.90 5.09 -9.99
CA THR A 56 -4.08 5.73 -11.02
C THR A 56 -4.47 7.19 -11.18
N ARG A 57 -3.47 8.07 -11.21
CA ARG A 57 -3.58 9.51 -11.48
C ARG A 57 -2.69 9.96 -12.63
#